data_AF-A0A0L0LM02-F1
#
_entry.id   AF-A0A0L0LM02-F1
#
_cell.length_a   1.000
_cell.length_b   1.000
_cell.length_c   1.000
_cell.angle_alpha   90.00
_cell.angle_beta   90.00
_cell.angle_gamma   90.00
#
_symmetry.space_group_name_H-M   'P 1'
#
loop_
_entity.id
_entity.type
_entity.pdbx_description
1 polymer ?
#
loop_
_entity_poly.entity_id
_entity_poly.type
_entity_poly.pdbx_seq_one_letter_code
_entity_poly.pdbx_strand_id
1 'polypeptide(L)' 'MKTYSRQFKNEHGDTVTIRTNEETRYGIDGVQVLVGGAEGDTEFFVTKQEAVELYEALGAILKRGR' A
#
# COMPACT_ATOMS: atom_id res chain seq x y z
N MET A 1 4.38 1.09 16.98
CA MET A 1 4.31 1.26 15.51
C MET A 1 3.64 0.02 14.93
N LYS A 2 2.51 0.15 14.24
CA LYS A 2 1.84 -0.98 13.59
C LYS A 2 2.25 -0.99 12.12
N THR A 3 2.94 -2.05 11.72
CA THR A 3 3.30 -2.28 10.32
C THR A 3 2.35 -3.33 9.75
N TYR A 4 1.67 -3.00 8.65
CA TYR A 4 0.84 -3.95 7.92
C TYR A 4 1.56 -4.35 6.64
N SER A 5 1.58 -5.64 6.32
CA SER A 5 2.19 -6.15 5.11
C SER A 5 1.26 -7.15 4.46
N ARG A 6 1.02 -7.01 3.16
CA ARG A 6 0.21 -7.94 2.38
C ARG A 6 0.91 -8.24 1.06
N GLN A 7 0.89 -9.51 0.67
CA GLN A 7 1.44 -9.99 -0.59
C GLN A 7 0.34 -10.63 -1.42
N PHE A 8 0.34 -10.41 -2.73
CA PHE A 8 -0.58 -11.03 -3.68
C PHE A 8 0.06 -11.16 -5.07
N LYS A 9 -0.61 -11.88 -5.98
CA LYS A 9 -0.23 -11.95 -7.39
C LYS A 9 -1.06 -10.95 -8.20
N ASN A 10 -0.42 -10.13 -9.03
CA ASN A 10 -1.14 -9.26 -9.97
C ASN A 10 -1.63 -10.06 -11.20
N GLU A 11 -2.28 -9.38 -12.14
CA GLU A 11 -2.82 -9.99 -13.37
C GLU A 11 -1.73 -10.60 -14.29
N HIS A 12 -0.48 -10.17 -14.14
CA HIS A 12 0.67 -10.70 -14.87
C HIS A 12 1.33 -11.91 -14.17
N GLY A 13 0.83 -12.31 -12.98
CA GLY A 13 1.42 -13.39 -12.18
C GLY A 13 2.61 -12.97 -11.32
N ASP A 14 2.94 -11.68 -11.31
CA ASP A 14 4.03 -11.13 -10.50
C ASP A 14 3.62 -10.99 -9.05
N THR A 15 4.59 -11.23 -8.17
CA THR A 15 4.39 -11.00 -6.75
C THR A 15 4.45 -9.50 -6.47
N VAL A 16 3.37 -8.97 -5.91
CA VAL A 16 3.30 -7.60 -5.38
C VAL A 16 3.24 -7.66 -3.86
N THR A 17 4.04 -6.84 -3.19
CA THR A 17 4.07 -6.69 -1.74
C THR A 17 3.72 -5.25 -1.38
N ILE A 18 2.68 -5.05 -0.60
CA ILE A 18 2.32 -3.74 -0.05
C ILE A 18 2.66 -3.75 1.43
N ARG A 19 3.47 -2.79 1.87
CA ARG A 19 3.77 -2.54 3.27
C ARG A 19 3.33 -1.13 3.64
N THR A 20 2.71 -0.99 4.79
CA THR A 20 2.32 0.31 5.32
C THR A 20 2.76 0.47 6.75
N ASN A 21 3.17 1.70 7.08
CA ASN A 21 3.61 2.07 8.41
C ASN A 21 3.04 3.44 8.78
N GLU A 22 2.45 3.56 9.96
CA GLU A 22 2.04 4.87 10.48
C GLU A 22 3.28 5.70 10.83
N GLU A 23 3.33 6.94 10.34
CA GLU A 23 4.46 7.85 10.52
C GLU A 23 3.97 9.30 10.59
N THR A 24 4.69 10.15 11.35
CA THR A 24 4.50 11.60 11.33
C THR A 24 5.62 12.24 10.52
N ARG A 25 5.30 12.82 9.36
CA ARG A 25 6.27 13.48 8.48
C ARG A 25 5.98 14.97 8.42
N TYR A 26 6.97 15.81 8.71
CA TYR A 26 6.82 17.28 8.76
C TYR A 26 5.67 17.77 9.65
N GLY A 27 5.38 17.06 10.75
CA GLY A 27 4.29 17.39 11.68
C GLY A 27 2.90 16.92 11.23
N ILE A 28 2.81 16.17 10.13
CA ILE A 28 1.57 15.60 9.61
C ILE A 28 1.54 14.11 9.93
N ASP A 29 0.53 13.66 10.66
CA ASP A 29 0.28 12.24 10.88
C ASP A 29 -0.27 11.58 9.63
N GLY A 30 0.41 10.54 9.15
CA GLY A 30 0.04 9.83 7.95
C GLY A 30 0.52 8.39 7.94
N VAL A 31 0.62 7.85 6.74
CA VAL A 31 0.99 6.48 6.44
C VAL A 31 2.01 6.49 5.33
N GLN A 32 3.18 5.93 5.59
CA GLN A 32 4.14 5.56 4.57
C GLN A 32 3.68 4.27 3.91
N VAL A 33 3.63 4.24 2.59
CA VAL A 33 3.24 3.09 1.78
C VAL A 33 4.40 2.71 0.88
N LEU A 34 4.79 1.44 0.94
CA LEU A 34 5.80 0.82 0.08
C LEU A 34 5.13 -0.28 -0.74
N VAL A 35 5.20 -0.16 -2.06
CA VAL A 35 4.71 -1.16 -3.01
C VAL A 35 5.91 -1.74 -3.73
N GLY A 36 6.28 -2.98 -3.39
CA GLY A 36 7.34 -3.72 -4.06
C GLY A 36 6.79 -4.69 -5.10
N GLY A 37 7.41 -4.71 -6.28
CA GLY A 37 7.05 -5.59 -7.39
C GLY A 37 8.27 -6.05 -8.19
N ALA A 38 8.02 -6.78 -9.28
CA ALA A 38 9.09 -7.30 -10.16
C ALA A 38 9.91 -6.19 -10.84
N GLU A 39 9.28 -5.04 -11.10
CA GLU A 39 9.90 -3.89 -11.78
C GLU A 39 10.58 -2.90 -10.81
N GLY A 40 10.49 -3.14 -9.50
CA GLY A 40 11.07 -2.31 -8.46
C GLY A 40 10.10 -1.91 -7.36
N ASP A 41 10.60 -1.09 -6.45
CA ASP A 41 9.88 -0.63 -5.27
C ASP A 41 9.45 0.82 -5.46
N THR A 42 8.18 1.11 -5.18
CA THR A 42 7.61 2.46 -5.17
C THR A 42 7.24 2.83 -3.74
N GLU A 43 7.71 3.98 -3.27
CA GLU A 43 7.41 4.50 -1.94
C GLU A 43 6.71 5.86 -2.02
N PHE A 44 5.69 6.05 -1.19
CA PHE A 44 5.01 7.34 -1.04
C PHE A 44 4.43 7.51 0.36
N PHE A 45 4.18 8.76 0.74
CA PHE A 45 3.56 9.14 2.01
C PHE A 45 2.20 9.76 1.74
N VAL A 46 1.19 9.31 2.47
CA VAL A 46 -0.19 9.80 2.38
C VAL A 46 -0.72 10.16 3.75
N THR A 47 -1.68 11.05 3.81
CA THR A 47 -2.44 11.30 5.04
C THR A 47 -3.27 10.07 5.42
N LYS A 48 -3.75 10.02 6.67
CA LYS A 48 -4.64 8.93 7.12
C LYS A 48 -5.93 8.83 6.30
N GLN A 49 -6.47 9.95 5.82
CA GLN A 49 -7.68 9.97 4.99
C GLN A 49 -7.42 9.37 3.60
N GLU A 50 -6.36 9.83 2.93
CA GLU A 50 -5.95 9.30 1.62
C GLU A 50 -5.58 7.81 1.71
N ALA A 51 -5.00 7.36 2.84
CA ALA A 51 -4.73 5.95 3.06
C ALA A 51 -6.01 5.10 3.04
N VAL A 52 -7.10 5.58 3.64
CA VAL A 52 -8.40 4.88 3.63
C VAL A 52 -8.93 4.76 2.20
N GLU A 53 -8.92 5.86 1.44
CA GLU A 53 -9.36 5.86 0.03
C GLU A 53 -8.51 4.92 -0.84
N LEU A 54 -7.19 4.91 -0.62
CA LEU A 54 -6.27 4.00 -1.30
C LEU A 54 -6.58 2.54 -0.97
N TYR A 55 -6.86 2.21 0.30
CA TYR A 55 -7.22 0.86 0.69
C TYR A 55 -8.56 0.40 0.09
N GLU A 56 -9.53 1.29 -0.05
CA GLU A 56 -10.80 0.98 -0.70
C GLU A 56 -10.60 0.71 -2.20
N ALA A 57 -9.83 1.56 -2.88
CA ALA A 57 -9.49 1.38 -4.29
C ALA A 57 -8.72 0.07 -4.53
N LEU A 58 -7.69 -0.20 -3.73
CA LEU A 58 -6.94 -1.46 -3.77
C LEU A 58 -7.83 -2.66 -3.42
N GLY A 59 -8.72 -2.53 -2.43
CA GLY A 59 -9.67 -3.57 -2.07
C GLY A 59 -10.63 -3.93 -3.20
N ALA A 60 -11.08 -2.94 -3.99
CA ALA A 60 -11.92 -3.16 -5.17
C ALA A 60 -11.18 -3.88 -6.30
N ILE A 61 -9.91 -3.51 -6.54
CA ILE A 61 -9.04 -4.17 -7.53
C ILE A 61 -8.75 -5.62 -7.11
N LEU A 62 -8.36 -5.83 -5.84
CA LEU A 62 -7.99 -7.14 -5.32
C LEU A 62 -9.17 -8.10 -5.17
N LYS A 63 -10.39 -7.60 -4.93
CA LYS A 63 -11.61 -8.43 -4.88
C LYS A 63 -12.06 -8.92 -6.27
N ARG A 64 -11.68 -8.22 -7.35
CA ARG A 64 -12.03 -8.61 -8.73
C ARG A 64 -11.12 -9.71 -9.31
N GLY A 65 -9.97 -9.97 -8.70
CA GLY A 65 -9.05 -11.04 -9.12
C GLY A 65 -9.32 -12.40 -8.46
N ARG A 66 -10.55 -12.67 -7.99
CA ARG A 66 -10.92 -13.93 -7.32
C ARG A 66 -11.97 -14.69 -8.11
#